data_AF-A0A7I8W613-F1
#
_entry.id   AF-A0A7I8W613-F1
#
_cell.length_a   1.000
_cell.length_b   1.000
_cell.length_c   1.000
_cell.angle_alpha   90.00
_cell.angle_beta   90.00
_cell.angle_gamma   90.00
#
_symmetry.space_group_name_H-M   'P 1'
#
loop_
_entity.id
_entity.type
_entity.pdbx_description
1 polymer ?
#
loop_
_entity_poly.entity_id
_entity_poly.type
_entity_poly.pdbx_seq_one_letter_code
_entity_poly.pdbx_strand_id
1 'polypeptide(L)'
;MILLGLPRNQTETGVFRTRASNCLLLTVAVVASCIMVACGVMIVREYSLSSHYLKTSCRISGIQKSGHGTCTYCDRKKEQEKEKNACKDVRFPCYTIGVKYSKNQVERSGTLYSDSLEAAGVQNQCPYKTCKSTFDENKVEVEKQLVPYRTKMEKKTLFECFYNEGEGNLVILFKKHTRSEVIHSMLWPSLVIFGCGLLFIRLEMHRRGIKFCNKTSLDMDEPKTPLKSSHHQPVPKIMLDDRSNSMPALNIPNNPNTNIELRCSDPTLSKDSKQRLKYQNQRPSSLDSPPSMMMGYETPV
;
A
#
# COMPACT_ATOMS: atom_id res chain seq x y z
N MET A 1 66.47 -1.68 25.03
CA MET A 1 65.26 -0.93 24.63
C MET A 1 64.07 -1.68 25.20
N ILE A 2 63.61 -1.29 26.39
CA ILE A 2 62.60 -2.01 27.19
C ILE A 2 61.25 -1.35 26.88
N LEU A 3 60.41 -2.04 26.11
CA LEU A 3 59.02 -1.64 25.87
C LEU A 3 58.19 -1.95 27.12
N LEU A 4 58.01 -0.95 27.96
CA LEU A 4 57.08 -0.98 29.10
C LEU A 4 55.65 -1.10 28.57
N GLY A 5 55.05 -2.29 28.72
CA GLY A 5 53.64 -2.53 28.47
C GLY A 5 52.78 -1.89 29.56
N LEU A 6 52.17 -0.74 29.26
CA LEU A 6 51.15 -0.14 30.11
C LEU A 6 49.84 -0.96 30.02
N PRO A 7 49.24 -1.34 31.16
CA PRO A 7 47.94 -1.98 31.18
C PRO A 7 46.87 -0.99 30.72
N ARG A 8 46.26 -1.29 29.59
CA ARG A 8 45.15 -0.53 29.02
C ARG A 8 43.91 -0.77 29.89
N ASN A 9 43.60 0.17 30.78
CA ASN A 9 42.32 0.24 31.49
C ASN A 9 41.17 0.35 30.46
N GLN A 10 40.61 -0.79 30.04
CA GLN A 10 39.56 -0.88 29.01
C GLN A 10 38.22 -1.43 29.52
N THR A 11 38.04 -1.55 30.84
CA THR A 11 36.89 -2.29 31.41
C THR A 11 35.63 -1.46 31.69
N GLU A 12 35.69 -0.12 31.74
CA GLU A 12 34.52 0.70 32.10
C GLU A 12 33.67 1.22 30.92
N THR A 13 34.17 1.23 29.69
CA THR A 13 33.42 1.76 28.54
C THR A 13 32.39 0.77 27.97
N GLY A 14 32.43 -0.51 28.37
CA GLY A 14 31.53 -1.55 27.86
C GLY A 14 30.09 -1.44 28.36
N VAL A 15 29.89 -1.11 29.64
CA VAL A 15 28.56 -1.18 30.29
C VAL A 15 27.63 -0.06 29.82
N PHE A 16 28.17 1.15 29.60
CA PHE A 16 27.38 2.29 29.09
C PHE A 16 26.91 2.05 27.65
N ARG A 17 27.72 1.38 26.82
CA ARG A 17 27.39 1.11 25.41
C ARG A 17 26.20 0.15 25.27
N THR A 18 26.08 -0.85 26.15
CA THR A 18 24.97 -1.81 26.13
C THR A 18 23.64 -1.16 26.53
N ARG A 19 23.64 -0.28 27.54
CA ARG A 19 22.41 0.42 27.97
C ARG A 19 21.89 1.38 26.89
N ALA A 20 22.80 2.11 26.23
CA ALA A 20 22.43 2.99 25.12
C ALA A 20 21.83 2.21 23.93
N SER A 21 22.39 1.04 23.59
CA SER A 21 21.89 0.19 22.51
C SER A 21 20.47 -0.33 22.78
N ASN A 22 20.17 -0.74 24.01
CA ASN A 22 18.83 -1.24 24.36
C ASN A 22 17.77 -0.13 24.31
N CYS A 23 18.11 1.08 24.77
CA CYS A 23 17.23 2.25 24.66
C CYS A 23 16.95 2.60 23.18
N LEU A 24 17.98 2.55 22.33
CA LEU A 24 17.80 2.78 20.90
C LEU A 24 16.92 1.71 20.24
N LEU A 25 17.15 0.42 20.52
CA LEU A 25 16.33 -0.65 19.95
C LEU A 25 14.86 -0.56 20.39
N LEU A 26 14.62 -0.21 21.66
CA LEU A 26 13.27 -0.02 22.19
C LEU A 26 12.57 1.16 21.52
N THR A 27 13.25 2.30 21.38
CA THR A 27 12.67 3.48 20.72
C THR A 27 12.36 3.21 19.25
N VAL A 28 13.25 2.53 18.52
CA VAL A 28 13.00 2.10 17.13
C VAL A 28 11.79 1.16 17.05
N ALA A 29 11.67 0.19 17.96
CA ALA A 29 10.55 -0.74 17.98
C ALA A 29 9.21 -0.04 18.27
N VAL A 30 9.18 0.89 19.22
CA VAL A 30 7.97 1.69 19.54
C VAL A 30 7.56 2.55 18.35
N VAL A 31 8.50 3.26 17.71
CA VAL A 31 8.22 4.08 16.53
C VAL A 31 7.73 3.22 15.37
N ALA A 32 8.37 2.07 15.11
CA ALA A 32 7.93 1.14 14.06
C ALA A 32 6.51 0.60 14.33
N SER A 33 6.18 0.30 15.59
CA SER A 33 4.84 -0.13 16.00
C SER A 33 3.79 0.97 15.77
N CYS A 34 4.08 2.23 16.15
CA CYS A 34 3.20 3.35 15.88
C CYS A 34 2.94 3.56 14.38
N ILE A 35 3.99 3.43 13.56
CA ILE A 35 3.88 3.51 12.10
C ILE A 35 3.04 2.36 11.55
N MET A 36 3.20 1.13 12.04
CA MET A 36 2.35 -0.01 11.65
C MET A 36 0.87 0.26 11.89
N VAL A 37 0.53 0.76 13.09
CA VAL A 37 -0.86 1.05 13.44
C VAL A 37 -1.41 2.16 12.56
N ALA A 38 -0.67 3.26 12.37
CA ALA A 38 -1.11 4.38 11.53
C ALA A 38 -1.26 3.97 10.05
N CYS A 39 -0.25 3.32 9.47
CA CYS A 39 -0.30 2.81 8.10
C CYS A 39 -1.41 1.77 7.93
N GLY A 40 -1.60 0.91 8.93
CA GLY A 40 -2.64 -0.09 8.92
C GLY A 40 -4.04 0.51 8.89
N VAL A 41 -4.33 1.45 9.77
CA VAL A 41 -5.66 2.11 9.79
C VAL A 41 -5.91 2.88 8.49
N MET A 42 -4.93 3.59 7.95
CA MET A 42 -5.10 4.38 6.72
C MET A 42 -5.29 3.50 5.48
N ILE A 43 -4.44 2.49 5.30
CA ILE A 43 -4.41 1.68 4.07
C ILE A 43 -5.49 0.58 4.13
N VAL A 44 -5.64 -0.11 5.26
CA VAL A 44 -6.60 -1.22 5.38
C VAL A 44 -8.03 -0.71 5.28
N ARG A 45 -8.33 0.48 5.81
CA ARG A 45 -9.67 1.07 5.70
C ARG A 45 -10.04 1.31 4.23
N GLU A 46 -9.18 1.96 3.47
CA GLU A 46 -9.44 2.21 2.04
C GLU A 46 -9.47 0.90 1.21
N TYR A 47 -8.60 -0.06 1.55
CA TYR A 47 -8.62 -1.37 0.92
C TYR A 47 -9.91 -2.15 1.21
N SER A 48 -10.39 -2.13 2.45
CA SER A 48 -11.63 -2.80 2.86
C SER A 48 -12.85 -2.24 2.14
N LEU A 49 -12.87 -0.92 1.85
CA LEU A 49 -13.94 -0.31 1.05
C LEU A 49 -13.87 -0.72 -0.42
N SER A 50 -12.67 -0.96 -0.95
CA SER A 50 -12.47 -1.31 -2.37
C SER A 50 -12.42 -2.82 -2.66
N SER A 51 -12.42 -3.68 -1.63
CA SER A 51 -12.30 -5.14 -1.78
C SER A 51 -13.51 -5.76 -2.49
N HIS A 52 -14.72 -5.23 -2.23
CA HIS A 52 -15.99 -5.68 -2.81
C HIS A 52 -16.21 -5.25 -4.27
N TYR A 53 -15.29 -4.47 -4.84
CA TYR A 53 -15.41 -3.98 -6.20
C TYR A 53 -14.75 -4.96 -7.18
N LEU A 54 -15.47 -5.40 -8.20
CA LEU A 54 -14.99 -6.34 -9.22
C LEU A 54 -14.74 -5.62 -10.54
N LYS A 55 -13.64 -5.98 -11.21
CA LYS A 55 -13.22 -5.38 -12.49
C LYS A 55 -14.21 -5.73 -13.59
N THR A 56 -14.60 -4.74 -14.40
CA THR A 56 -15.44 -4.93 -15.60
C THR A 56 -15.13 -3.86 -16.66
N SER A 57 -15.79 -3.95 -17.81
CA SER A 57 -15.77 -2.93 -18.85
C SER A 57 -17.02 -2.07 -18.77
N CYS A 58 -16.84 -0.77 -18.61
CA CYS A 58 -17.91 0.22 -18.56
C CYS A 58 -17.98 1.02 -19.85
N ARG A 59 -19.20 1.47 -20.17
CA ARG A 59 -19.49 2.51 -21.16
C ARG A 59 -20.25 3.64 -20.48
N ILE A 60 -19.95 4.88 -20.84
CA ILE A 60 -20.71 6.04 -20.33
C ILE A 60 -22.09 6.05 -20.99
N SER A 61 -23.14 6.11 -20.18
CA SER A 61 -24.54 6.17 -20.64
C SER A 61 -25.05 7.62 -20.70
N GLY A 62 -24.60 8.48 -19.78
CA GLY A 62 -24.98 9.88 -19.76
C GLY A 62 -24.29 10.67 -18.66
N ILE A 63 -24.30 12.00 -18.80
CA ILE A 63 -23.84 12.94 -17.78
C ILE A 63 -25.03 13.83 -17.43
N GLN A 64 -25.47 13.80 -16.17
CA GLN A 64 -26.64 14.54 -15.71
C GLN A 64 -26.25 15.54 -14.63
N LYS A 65 -26.88 16.71 -14.64
CA LYS A 65 -26.74 17.69 -13.56
C LYS A 65 -27.75 17.36 -12.48
N SER A 66 -27.29 16.94 -11.30
CA SER A 66 -28.16 16.49 -10.20
C SER A 66 -28.51 17.60 -9.21
N GLY A 67 -27.88 18.78 -9.31
CA GLY A 67 -28.20 19.94 -8.48
C GLY A 67 -26.99 20.78 -8.14
N HIS A 68 -26.93 21.23 -6.89
CA HIS A 68 -25.85 22.04 -6.33
C HIS A 68 -25.42 21.49 -4.97
N GLY A 69 -24.10 21.35 -4.76
CA GLY A 69 -23.51 21.07 -3.46
C GLY A 69 -22.97 22.34 -2.81
N THR A 70 -22.66 22.27 -1.52
CA THR A 70 -21.98 23.32 -0.76
C THR A 70 -20.63 22.81 -0.24
N CYS A 71 -19.63 23.69 -0.25
CA CYS A 71 -18.33 23.42 0.34
C CYS A 71 -17.82 24.67 1.06
N THR A 72 -17.03 24.48 2.11
CA THR A 72 -16.41 25.59 2.83
C THR A 72 -15.04 25.88 2.21
N TYR A 73 -14.91 27.03 1.56
CA TYR A 73 -13.65 27.51 1.00
C TYR A 73 -12.96 28.41 2.04
N CYS A 74 -11.74 28.04 2.43
CA CYS A 74 -10.91 28.85 3.31
C CYS A 74 -9.76 29.47 2.52
N ASP A 75 -9.65 30.81 2.58
CA ASP A 75 -8.51 31.50 2.00
C ASP A 75 -7.30 31.36 2.93
N ARG A 76 -6.29 30.62 2.47
CA ARG A 76 -5.07 30.36 3.24
C ARG A 76 -4.33 31.64 3.66
N LYS A 77 -4.46 32.74 2.90
CA LYS A 77 -3.84 34.01 3.27
C LYS A 77 -4.52 34.62 4.49
N LYS A 78 -5.85 34.66 4.48
CA LYS A 78 -6.66 35.17 5.59
C LYS A 78 -6.60 34.29 6.84
N GLU A 79 -6.45 32.97 6.65
CA GLU A 79 -6.27 32.02 7.74
C GLU A 79 -4.99 32.30 8.54
N GLN A 80 -3.89 32.68 7.88
CA GLN A 80 -2.65 33.05 8.55
C GLN A 80 -2.78 34.35 9.36
N GLU A 81 -3.60 35.28 8.88
CA GLU A 81 -3.88 36.55 9.55
C GLU A 81 -4.89 36.41 10.71
N LYS A 82 -5.42 35.19 10.94
CA LYS A 82 -6.44 34.89 11.96
C LYS A 82 -7.68 35.79 11.84
N GLU A 83 -8.02 36.18 10.61
CA GLU A 83 -9.23 36.96 10.38
C GLU A 83 -10.48 36.11 10.71
N LYS A 84 -11.38 36.69 11.51
CA LYS A 84 -12.74 36.15 11.65
C LYS A 84 -13.37 36.20 10.25
N ASN A 85 -13.86 35.06 9.74
CA ASN A 85 -14.37 34.84 8.36
C ASN A 85 -13.33 34.48 7.29
N ALA A 86 -12.20 33.86 7.65
CA ALA A 86 -11.27 33.27 6.67
C ALA A 86 -11.90 32.19 5.78
N CYS A 87 -13.00 31.59 6.24
CA CYS A 87 -13.74 30.55 5.54
C CYS A 87 -15.14 31.04 5.15
N LYS A 88 -15.56 30.72 3.93
CA LYS A 88 -16.90 31.02 3.40
C LYS A 88 -17.50 29.78 2.74
N ASP A 89 -18.80 29.59 2.90
CA ASP A 89 -19.51 28.53 2.19
C ASP A 89 -19.80 28.96 0.75
N VAL A 90 -19.35 28.13 -0.20
CA VAL A 90 -19.48 28.35 -1.63
C VAL A 90 -20.26 27.18 -2.22
N ARG A 91 -21.16 27.48 -3.16
CA ARG A 91 -21.89 26.45 -3.91
C ARG A 91 -21.06 25.94 -5.08
N PHE A 92 -21.31 24.71 -5.51
CA PHE A 92 -20.75 24.15 -6.75
C PHE A 92 -21.82 23.34 -7.49
N PRO A 93 -21.80 23.28 -8.84
CA PRO A 93 -22.71 22.43 -9.59
C PRO A 93 -22.35 20.95 -9.41
N CYS A 94 -23.36 20.12 -9.22
CA CYS A 94 -23.23 18.69 -8.99
C CYS A 94 -23.59 17.93 -10.27
N TYR A 95 -22.67 17.09 -10.74
CA TYR A 95 -22.86 16.23 -11.91
C TYR A 95 -22.71 14.76 -11.51
N THR A 96 -23.57 13.92 -12.05
CA THR A 96 -23.50 12.47 -11.96
C THR A 96 -23.22 11.89 -13.33
N ILE A 97 -22.32 10.90 -13.38
CA ILE A 97 -21.97 10.20 -14.61
C ILE A 97 -22.58 8.82 -14.53
N GLY A 98 -23.58 8.57 -15.37
CA GLY A 98 -24.17 7.25 -15.55
C GLY A 98 -23.26 6.38 -16.42
N VAL A 99 -23.08 5.13 -16.01
CA VAL A 99 -22.35 4.12 -16.76
C VAL A 99 -23.18 2.86 -16.90
N LYS A 100 -22.99 2.16 -18.01
CA LYS A 100 -23.51 0.82 -18.27
C LYS A 100 -22.35 -0.17 -18.22
N TYR A 101 -22.57 -1.31 -17.58
CA TYR A 101 -21.59 -2.38 -17.46
C TYR A 101 -22.27 -3.75 -17.57
N SER A 102 -21.53 -4.78 -17.97
CA SER A 102 -22.06 -6.15 -18.09
C SER A 102 -21.71 -6.97 -16.86
N LYS A 103 -22.72 -7.60 -16.24
CA LYS A 103 -22.57 -8.59 -15.16
C LYS A 103 -23.35 -9.84 -15.58
N ASN A 104 -22.66 -10.97 -15.73
CA ASN A 104 -23.27 -12.24 -16.15
C ASN A 104 -24.13 -12.11 -17.42
N GLN A 105 -23.61 -11.41 -18.45
CA GLN A 105 -24.30 -11.11 -19.71
C GLN A 105 -25.53 -10.18 -19.59
N VAL A 106 -25.86 -9.70 -18.39
CA VAL A 106 -26.92 -8.71 -18.17
C VAL A 106 -26.31 -7.31 -18.08
N GLU A 107 -26.79 -6.40 -18.91
CA GLU A 107 -26.39 -4.99 -18.84
C GLU A 107 -27.04 -4.34 -17.61
N ARG A 108 -26.21 -3.77 -16.74
CA ARG A 108 -26.61 -3.02 -15.55
C ARG A 108 -26.16 -1.57 -15.72
N SER A 109 -26.82 -0.67 -15.00
CA SER A 109 -26.46 0.74 -14.97
C SER A 109 -26.07 1.15 -13.56
N GLY A 110 -25.14 2.07 -13.42
CA GLY A 110 -24.70 2.61 -12.14
C GLY A 110 -24.14 4.02 -12.27
N THR A 111 -23.82 4.61 -11.14
CA THR A 111 -23.16 5.93 -11.04
C THR A 111 -21.66 5.73 -10.91
N LEU A 112 -20.90 6.47 -11.71
CA LEU A 112 -19.44 6.47 -11.69
C LEU A 112 -18.90 7.45 -10.65
N TYR A 113 -18.06 6.94 -9.77
CA TYR A 113 -17.27 7.66 -8.78
C TYR A 113 -15.77 7.54 -9.12
N SER A 114 -14.94 8.46 -8.65
CA SER A 114 -13.49 8.38 -8.93
C SER A 114 -12.86 7.19 -8.22
N ASP A 115 -13.17 7.03 -6.92
CA ASP A 115 -12.66 5.96 -6.08
C ASP A 115 -13.71 5.44 -5.06
N SER A 116 -13.33 4.44 -4.27
CA SER A 116 -14.18 3.83 -3.26
C SER A 116 -14.46 4.74 -2.05
N LEU A 117 -13.63 5.75 -1.79
CA LEU A 117 -13.83 6.67 -0.68
C LEU A 117 -14.92 7.70 -1.03
N GLU A 118 -14.92 8.18 -2.28
CA GLU A 118 -16.00 9.01 -2.82
C GLU A 118 -17.33 8.26 -2.88
N ALA A 119 -17.31 6.97 -3.24
CA ALA A 119 -18.51 6.14 -3.32
C ALA A 119 -19.10 5.74 -1.95
N ALA A 120 -18.28 5.72 -0.89
CA ALA A 120 -18.72 5.39 0.48
C ALA A 120 -18.97 6.63 1.36
N GLY A 121 -18.70 7.84 0.84
CA GLY A 121 -18.75 9.08 1.60
C GLY A 121 -20.17 9.56 1.96
N VAL A 122 -20.26 10.53 2.87
CA VAL A 122 -21.54 11.19 3.18
C VAL A 122 -22.10 11.96 1.97
N GLN A 123 -21.24 12.30 1.00
CA GLN A 123 -21.57 13.08 -0.18
C GLN A 123 -21.68 12.23 -1.46
N ASN A 124 -22.21 11.01 -1.37
CA ASN A 124 -22.39 10.10 -2.51
C ASN A 124 -23.27 10.67 -3.64
N GLN A 125 -23.93 11.81 -3.42
CA GLN A 125 -24.76 12.48 -4.42
C GLN A 125 -23.94 13.26 -5.45
N CYS A 126 -22.71 13.67 -5.13
CA CYS A 126 -21.88 14.55 -5.97
C CYS A 126 -20.42 14.07 -6.04
N PRO A 127 -20.10 13.10 -6.92
CA PRO A 127 -18.76 12.54 -7.04
C PRO A 127 -17.71 13.60 -7.41
N TYR A 128 -18.06 14.48 -8.34
CA TYR A 128 -17.15 15.50 -8.86
C TYR A 128 -17.35 16.82 -8.11
N LYS A 129 -16.48 17.08 -7.13
CA LYS A 129 -16.50 18.33 -6.35
C LYS A 129 -15.17 19.07 -6.44
N THR A 130 -15.27 20.39 -6.59
CA THR A 130 -14.14 21.31 -6.45
C THR A 130 -14.60 22.44 -5.53
N CYS A 131 -13.72 22.88 -4.62
CA CYS A 131 -13.97 24.03 -3.76
C CYS A 131 -13.00 25.18 -4.06
N LYS A 132 -13.47 26.15 -4.83
CA LYS A 132 -12.86 27.41 -5.22
C LYS A 132 -13.58 28.58 -4.56
N SER A 133 -13.04 29.77 -4.78
CA SER A 133 -13.49 30.98 -4.10
C SER A 133 -14.87 31.45 -4.58
N THR A 134 -15.25 31.14 -5.82
CA THR A 134 -16.53 31.54 -6.41
C THR A 134 -17.25 30.35 -7.05
N PHE A 135 -18.56 30.49 -7.26
CA PHE A 135 -19.38 29.48 -7.92
C PHE A 135 -18.94 29.26 -9.38
N ASP A 136 -18.60 30.32 -10.09
CA ASP A 136 -18.19 30.25 -11.50
C ASP A 136 -16.85 29.52 -11.68
N GLU A 137 -15.88 29.78 -10.79
CA GLU A 137 -14.62 29.01 -10.75
C GLU A 137 -14.87 27.53 -10.50
N ASN A 138 -15.79 27.20 -9.58
CA ASN A 138 -16.19 25.81 -9.33
C ASN A 138 -16.84 25.19 -10.55
N LYS A 139 -17.73 25.91 -11.22
CA LYS A 139 -18.42 25.44 -12.43
C LYS A 139 -17.42 25.14 -13.54
N VAL A 140 -16.51 26.06 -13.83
CA VAL A 140 -15.50 25.89 -14.88
C VAL A 140 -14.58 24.70 -14.57
N GLU A 141 -14.13 24.54 -13.32
CA GLU A 141 -13.25 23.42 -12.95
C GLU A 141 -13.98 22.07 -13.03
N VAL A 142 -15.24 21.99 -12.55
CA VAL A 142 -16.04 20.77 -12.65
C VAL A 142 -16.34 20.44 -14.11
N GLU A 143 -16.74 21.42 -14.94
CA GLU A 143 -16.97 21.19 -16.37
C GLU A 143 -15.69 20.72 -17.09
N LYS A 144 -14.52 21.25 -16.71
CA LYS A 144 -13.21 20.80 -17.20
C LYS A 144 -12.93 19.35 -16.85
N GLN A 145 -13.27 18.91 -15.64
CA GLN A 145 -13.15 17.50 -15.22
C GLN A 145 -14.09 16.56 -16.01
N LEU A 146 -15.20 17.08 -16.55
CA LEU A 146 -16.17 16.31 -17.33
C LEU A 146 -15.78 16.11 -18.81
N VAL A 147 -14.88 16.94 -19.35
CA VAL A 147 -14.41 16.85 -20.75
C VAL A 147 -13.97 15.44 -21.16
N PRO A 148 -13.08 14.73 -20.44
CA PRO A 148 -12.66 13.38 -20.85
C PRO A 148 -13.82 12.37 -20.88
N TYR A 149 -14.84 12.56 -20.04
CA TYR A 149 -16.01 11.69 -20.01
C TYR A 149 -16.97 11.99 -21.17
N ARG A 150 -17.13 13.27 -21.55
CA ARG A 150 -17.90 13.64 -22.76
C ARG A 150 -17.28 13.03 -24.01
N THR A 151 -15.97 13.14 -24.18
CA THR A 151 -15.27 12.54 -25.32
C THR A 151 -15.39 11.01 -25.36
N LYS A 152 -15.31 10.34 -24.20
CA LYS A 152 -15.52 8.87 -24.12
C LYS A 152 -16.97 8.48 -24.43
N MET A 153 -17.94 9.30 -24.00
CA MET A 153 -19.37 9.10 -24.28
C MET A 153 -19.68 9.22 -25.78
N GLU A 154 -19.17 10.27 -26.44
CA GLU A 154 -19.33 10.49 -27.89
C GLU A 154 -18.76 9.35 -28.72
N LYS A 155 -17.55 8.89 -28.35
CA LYS A 155 -16.87 7.78 -29.04
C LYS A 155 -17.41 6.39 -28.63
N LYS A 156 -18.34 6.32 -27.67
CA LYS A 156 -18.86 5.08 -27.07
C LYS A 156 -17.74 4.11 -26.67
N THR A 157 -16.63 4.63 -26.15
CA THR A 157 -15.46 3.81 -25.81
C THR A 157 -15.72 3.01 -24.53
N LEU A 158 -15.34 1.74 -24.55
CA LEU A 158 -15.26 0.91 -23.36
C LEU A 158 -14.00 1.30 -22.57
N PHE A 159 -14.14 1.37 -21.25
CA PHE A 159 -13.01 1.59 -20.35
C PHE A 159 -13.11 0.65 -19.15
N GLU A 160 -11.96 0.37 -18.54
CA GLU A 160 -11.91 -0.44 -17.32
C GLU A 160 -12.48 0.34 -16.13
N CYS A 161 -13.33 -0.32 -15.36
CA CYS A 161 -13.97 0.21 -14.17
C CYS A 161 -14.17 -0.94 -13.17
N PHE A 162 -14.67 -0.62 -11.98
CA PHE A 162 -15.01 -1.62 -10.98
C PHE A 162 -16.41 -1.40 -10.44
N TYR A 163 -17.24 -2.44 -10.42
CA TYR A 163 -18.61 -2.38 -9.88
C TYR A 163 -18.66 -3.05 -8.51
N ASN A 164 -19.49 -2.55 -7.60
CA ASN A 164 -19.69 -3.16 -6.29
C ASN A 164 -20.59 -4.41 -6.41
N GLU A 165 -20.15 -5.55 -5.88
CA GLU A 165 -20.93 -6.78 -5.92
C GLU A 165 -22.18 -6.73 -5.03
N GLY A 166 -22.11 -6.05 -3.88
CA GLY A 166 -23.20 -5.90 -2.91
C GLY A 166 -24.20 -4.79 -3.26
N GLU A 167 -23.73 -3.71 -3.89
CA GLU A 167 -24.55 -2.56 -4.28
C GLU A 167 -24.43 -2.31 -5.80
N GLY A 168 -25.35 -2.87 -6.59
CA GLY A 168 -25.25 -2.88 -8.05
C GLY A 168 -25.26 -1.52 -8.75
N ASN A 169 -25.51 -0.41 -8.04
CA ASN A 169 -25.55 0.93 -8.63
C ASN A 169 -24.25 1.72 -8.44
N LEU A 170 -23.29 1.22 -7.66
CA LEU A 170 -22.02 1.91 -7.41
C LEU A 170 -20.91 1.38 -8.31
N VAL A 171 -20.30 2.28 -9.09
CA VAL A 171 -19.17 1.97 -9.96
C VAL A 171 -18.03 2.95 -9.68
N ILE A 172 -16.81 2.46 -9.53
CA ILE A 172 -15.62 3.29 -9.32
C ILE A 172 -14.69 3.19 -10.53
N LEU A 173 -13.94 4.26 -10.80
CA LEU A 173 -13.00 4.31 -11.91
C LEU A 173 -11.71 3.56 -11.60
N PHE A 174 -11.13 3.75 -10.41
CA PHE A 174 -9.89 3.10 -10.02
C PHE A 174 -9.89 2.67 -8.55
N LYS A 175 -9.12 1.61 -8.25
CA LYS A 175 -8.79 1.24 -6.87
C LYS A 175 -7.51 1.96 -6.47
N LYS A 176 -7.57 2.80 -5.44
CA LYS A 176 -6.42 3.57 -4.96
C LYS A 176 -5.31 2.67 -4.38
N HIS A 177 -5.68 1.54 -3.80
CA HIS A 177 -4.75 0.58 -3.24
C HIS A 177 -4.87 -0.81 -3.86
N THR A 178 -3.72 -1.35 -4.25
CA THR A 178 -3.59 -2.72 -4.73
C THR A 178 -3.31 -3.69 -3.58
N ARG A 179 -3.63 -4.98 -3.76
CA ARG A 179 -3.35 -6.01 -2.72
C ARG A 179 -1.85 -6.06 -2.39
N SER A 180 -0.98 -5.86 -3.37
CA SER A 180 0.47 -5.80 -3.17
C SER A 180 0.90 -4.63 -2.30
N GLU A 181 0.31 -3.44 -2.48
CA GLU A 181 0.62 -2.27 -1.64
C GLU A 181 0.26 -2.50 -0.18
N VAL A 182 -0.89 -3.13 0.07
CA VAL A 182 -1.33 -3.50 1.43
C VAL A 182 -0.36 -4.50 2.06
N ILE A 183 0.07 -5.51 1.30
CA ILE A 183 1.03 -6.49 1.79
C ILE A 183 2.37 -5.82 2.09
N HIS A 184 2.88 -4.98 1.19
CA HIS A 184 4.16 -4.30 1.41
C HIS A 184 4.10 -3.32 2.60
N SER A 185 3.01 -2.58 2.77
CA SER A 185 2.88 -1.64 3.89
C SER A 185 2.85 -2.30 5.26
N MET A 186 2.36 -3.55 5.34
CA MET A 186 2.37 -4.36 6.57
C MET A 186 3.67 -5.16 6.74
N LEU A 187 4.22 -5.67 5.64
CA LEU A 187 5.38 -6.56 5.67
C LEU A 187 6.64 -5.82 6.11
N TRP A 188 6.89 -4.61 5.57
CA TRP A 188 8.14 -3.90 5.84
C TRP A 188 8.35 -3.58 7.32
N PRO A 189 7.39 -2.94 8.04
CA PRO A 189 7.65 -2.63 9.42
C PRO A 189 7.55 -3.88 10.32
N SER A 190 6.81 -4.93 9.91
CA SER A 190 6.85 -6.23 10.58
C SER A 190 8.24 -6.87 10.51
N LEU A 191 8.92 -6.81 9.35
CA LEU A 191 10.30 -7.28 9.19
C LEU A 191 11.28 -6.46 10.05
N VAL A 192 11.07 -5.14 10.17
CA VAL A 192 11.88 -4.29 11.05
C VAL A 192 11.70 -4.69 12.51
N ILE A 193 10.46 -4.85 12.99
CA ILE A 193 10.17 -5.28 14.36
C ILE A 193 10.77 -6.66 14.63
N PHE A 194 10.62 -7.60 13.69
CA PHE A 194 11.20 -8.94 13.78
C PHE A 194 12.74 -8.89 13.85
N GLY A 195 13.37 -8.09 12.99
CA GLY A 195 14.82 -7.89 13.00
C GLY A 195 15.32 -7.27 14.31
N CYS A 196 14.65 -6.23 14.81
CA CYS A 196 14.95 -5.64 16.12
C CYS A 196 14.79 -6.65 17.27
N GLY A 197 13.76 -7.49 17.22
CA GLY A 197 13.54 -8.57 18.17
C GLY A 197 14.66 -9.61 18.14
N LEU A 198 15.09 -10.06 16.96
CA LEU A 198 16.21 -11.00 16.83
C LEU A 198 17.53 -10.41 17.34
N LEU A 199 17.80 -9.14 17.06
CA LEU A 199 18.98 -8.45 17.57
C LEU A 199 18.93 -8.34 19.10
N PHE A 200 17.77 -7.99 19.66
CA PHE A 200 17.57 -7.94 21.10
C PHE A 200 17.80 -9.31 21.75
N ILE A 201 17.21 -10.37 21.22
CA ILE A 201 17.42 -11.75 21.71
C ILE A 201 18.90 -12.13 21.65
N ARG A 202 19.60 -11.83 20.54
CA ARG A 202 21.04 -12.11 20.42
C ARG A 202 21.87 -11.34 21.44
N LEU A 203 21.61 -10.05 21.61
CA LEU A 203 22.29 -9.24 22.62
C LEU A 203 22.05 -9.79 24.03
N GLU A 204 20.84 -10.24 24.31
CA GLU A 204 20.47 -10.72 25.63
C GLU A 204 21.00 -12.13 25.92
N MET A 205 21.04 -13.01 24.91
CA MET A 205 21.75 -14.29 24.99
C MET A 205 23.24 -14.09 25.25
N HIS A 206 23.87 -13.16 24.51
CA HIS A 206 25.27 -12.80 24.70
C HIS A 206 25.51 -12.23 26.12
N ARG A 207 24.63 -11.34 26.60
CA ARG A 207 24.70 -10.75 27.94
C ARG A 207 24.59 -11.79 29.04
N ARG A 208 23.70 -12.79 28.89
CA ARG A 208 23.52 -13.87 29.86
C ARG A 208 24.61 -14.95 29.79
N GLY A 209 25.54 -14.85 28.84
CA GLY A 209 26.59 -15.84 28.65
C GLY A 209 26.04 -17.22 28.27
N ILE A 210 24.81 -17.29 27.74
CA ILE A 210 24.20 -18.55 27.31
C ILE A 210 24.87 -18.94 25.99
N LYS A 211 25.96 -19.71 26.12
CA LYS A 211 26.54 -20.43 24.98
C LYS A 211 25.56 -21.54 24.64
N PHE A 212 24.82 -21.40 23.54
CA PHE A 212 24.09 -22.53 22.98
C PHE A 212 25.08 -23.68 22.86
N CYS A 213 24.77 -24.76 23.58
CA CYS A 213 25.72 -25.77 24.00
C CYS A 213 26.69 -26.16 22.88
N ASN A 214 27.97 -26.15 23.26
CA ASN A 214 29.03 -26.91 22.61
C ASN A 214 28.42 -28.24 22.16
N LYS A 215 28.48 -28.56 20.86
CA LYS A 215 28.25 -29.93 20.41
C LYS A 215 29.12 -30.79 21.32
N THR A 216 28.49 -31.58 22.20
CA THR A 216 29.13 -32.76 22.73
C THR A 216 29.42 -33.57 21.48
N SER A 217 30.66 -33.49 21.01
CA SER A 217 31.23 -34.55 20.21
C SER A 217 30.95 -35.81 21.02
N LEU A 218 29.89 -36.51 20.64
CA LEU A 218 29.84 -37.94 20.81
C LEU A 218 31.07 -38.42 20.04
N ASP A 219 32.20 -38.49 20.75
CA ASP A 219 33.18 -39.53 20.50
C ASP A 219 32.38 -40.82 20.54
N MET A 220 31.94 -41.21 19.35
CA MET A 220 31.62 -42.59 19.07
C MET A 220 32.95 -43.30 19.21
N ASP A 221 33.20 -43.80 20.42
CA ASP A 221 34.18 -44.85 20.65
C ASP A 221 33.98 -45.90 19.57
N GLU A 222 34.98 -45.99 18.70
CA GLU A 222 35.17 -47.02 17.70
C GLU A 222 35.05 -48.39 18.37
N PRO A 223 33.98 -49.18 18.11
CA PRO A 223 33.91 -50.54 18.59
C PRO A 223 34.81 -51.38 17.70
N LYS A 224 36.02 -51.67 18.19
CA LYS A 224 36.82 -52.78 17.69
C LYS A 224 36.10 -54.08 18.02
N THR A 225 35.45 -54.72 17.04
CA THR A 225 35.46 -56.18 16.96
C THR A 225 35.09 -56.71 15.56
N PRO A 226 35.85 -57.68 15.03
CA PRO A 226 35.55 -58.35 13.77
C PRO A 226 34.69 -59.62 13.97
N LEU A 227 33.95 -59.96 12.91
CA LEU A 227 33.54 -61.31 12.48
C LEU A 227 32.64 -62.18 13.39
N LYS A 228 31.40 -62.45 12.93
CA LYS A 228 30.87 -63.79 12.55
C LYS A 228 29.37 -63.66 12.17
N SER A 229 29.01 -63.98 10.93
CA SER A 229 28.44 -65.28 10.50
C SER A 229 26.90 -65.32 10.54
N SER A 230 26.33 -65.35 9.33
CA SER A 230 25.24 -66.22 8.86
C SER A 230 24.20 -66.72 9.88
N HIS A 231 22.92 -66.36 9.69
CA HIS A 231 21.89 -67.34 9.31
C HIS A 231 20.55 -66.69 8.90
N HIS A 232 19.69 -67.53 8.31
CA HIS A 232 18.54 -67.26 7.45
C HIS A 232 17.19 -67.19 8.21
N GLN A 233 16.23 -66.40 7.67
CA GLN A 233 14.75 -66.61 7.61
C GLN A 233 13.89 -66.63 8.90
N PRO A 234 12.53 -66.59 8.83
CA PRO A 234 11.61 -65.86 7.93
C PRO A 234 10.47 -65.10 8.69
N VAL A 235 9.63 -64.43 7.88
CA VAL A 235 8.40 -63.63 8.14
C VAL A 235 7.34 -64.31 9.04
N PRO A 236 6.50 -63.52 9.74
CA PRO A 236 5.06 -63.67 9.53
C PRO A 236 4.32 -62.34 9.26
N LYS A 237 3.32 -62.45 8.37
CA LYS A 237 2.33 -61.43 7.99
C LYS A 237 1.45 -61.07 9.18
N ILE A 238 1.21 -59.78 9.38
CA ILE A 238 0.02 -59.30 10.10
C ILE A 238 -0.68 -58.28 9.19
N MET A 239 -1.86 -58.69 8.72
CA MET A 239 -2.87 -57.81 8.14
C MET A 239 -3.46 -56.95 9.25
N LEU A 240 -3.59 -55.65 9.02
CA LEU A 240 -4.71 -54.87 9.55
C LEU A 240 -4.91 -53.61 8.69
N ASP A 241 -6.01 -53.64 7.95
CA ASP A 241 -6.72 -52.48 7.41
C ASP A 241 -7.09 -51.52 8.55
N ASP A 242 -6.92 -50.21 8.33
CA ASP A 242 -8.10 -49.32 8.22
C ASP A 242 -7.69 -47.89 7.84
N ARG A 243 -7.97 -47.56 6.57
CA ARG A 243 -8.82 -46.45 6.13
C ARG A 243 -8.89 -45.21 7.05
N SER A 244 -8.12 -44.18 6.71
CA SER A 244 -8.49 -42.79 7.04
C SER A 244 -8.15 -41.84 5.89
N ASN A 245 -9.21 -41.21 5.39
CA ASN A 245 -9.21 -40.22 4.31
C ASN A 245 -8.26 -39.05 4.60
N SER A 246 -7.42 -38.69 3.62
CA SER A 246 -6.78 -37.37 3.59
C SER A 246 -6.77 -36.78 2.19
N MET A 247 -6.95 -35.45 2.16
CA MET A 247 -7.24 -34.56 1.05
C MET A 247 -6.20 -34.53 -0.08
N PRO A 248 -6.56 -34.01 -1.28
CA PRO A 248 -5.61 -33.85 -2.38
C PRO A 248 -4.56 -32.77 -2.08
N ALA A 249 -3.29 -33.17 -2.18
CA ALA A 249 -2.14 -32.30 -2.14
C ALA A 249 -2.01 -31.46 -3.42
N LEU A 250 -1.66 -30.18 -3.24
CA LEU A 250 -1.25 -29.27 -4.31
C LEU A 250 0.12 -29.72 -4.86
N ASN A 251 0.18 -30.05 -6.14
CA ASN A 251 1.43 -30.32 -6.85
C ASN A 251 2.22 -29.02 -7.05
N ILE A 252 3.36 -28.88 -6.37
CA ILE A 252 4.38 -27.87 -6.66
C ILE A 252 5.60 -28.61 -7.23
N PRO A 253 6.03 -28.31 -8.47
CA PRO A 253 7.22 -28.95 -9.04
C PRO A 253 8.49 -28.41 -8.37
N ASN A 254 9.22 -29.30 -7.70
CA ASN A 254 10.57 -29.07 -7.20
C ASN A 254 11.56 -29.19 -8.35
N ASN A 255 12.24 -28.10 -8.69
CA ASN A 255 13.41 -28.08 -9.57
C ASN A 255 14.66 -27.82 -8.70
N PRO A 256 15.57 -28.79 -8.52
CA PRO A 256 16.81 -28.60 -7.78
C PRO A 256 17.95 -28.33 -8.75
N ASN A 257 18.25 -27.05 -9.03
CA ASN A 257 19.58 -26.63 -9.49
C ASN A 257 19.71 -25.10 -9.53
N THR A 258 20.06 -24.51 -8.38
CA THR A 258 20.71 -23.20 -8.33
C THR A 258 21.66 -23.16 -7.14
N ASN A 259 22.97 -23.31 -7.42
CA ASN A 259 24.04 -22.93 -6.51
C ASN A 259 24.01 -21.39 -6.38
N ILE A 260 23.71 -20.89 -5.19
CA ILE A 260 23.76 -19.45 -4.88
C ILE A 260 25.07 -19.20 -4.13
N GLU A 261 26.06 -18.67 -4.86
CA GLU A 261 27.31 -18.12 -4.32
C GLU A 261 26.99 -16.77 -3.66
N LEU A 262 26.93 -16.72 -2.32
CA LEU A 262 26.85 -15.46 -1.58
C LEU A 262 28.21 -14.77 -1.57
N ARG A 263 28.42 -13.82 -2.49
CA ARG A 263 29.46 -12.78 -2.34
C ARG A 263 28.91 -11.62 -1.53
N CYS A 264 29.53 -11.37 -0.37
CA CYS A 264 29.36 -10.13 0.38
C CYS A 264 29.87 -8.97 -0.48
N SER A 265 28.99 -8.01 -0.79
CA SER A 265 29.37 -6.73 -1.39
C SER A 265 29.17 -5.61 -0.36
N ASP A 266 30.20 -4.81 -0.19
CA ASP A 266 30.25 -3.63 0.69
C ASP A 266 29.21 -2.57 0.30
N PRO A 267 28.54 -1.89 1.26
CA PRO A 267 27.65 -0.79 0.97
C PRO A 267 28.41 0.54 1.01
N THR A 268 28.96 0.96 -0.13
CA THR A 268 29.30 2.37 -0.34
C THR A 268 28.12 3.09 -1.00
N LEU A 269 27.44 3.90 -0.18
CA LEU A 269 26.94 5.24 -0.49
C LEU A 269 26.30 5.44 -1.90
N SER A 270 24.98 5.26 -2.02
CA SER A 270 24.21 5.81 -3.14
C SER A 270 23.19 6.84 -2.64
N LYS A 271 23.58 8.11 -2.75
CA LYS A 271 22.71 9.28 -2.68
C LYS A 271 22.07 9.45 -4.06
N ASP A 272 20.93 8.81 -4.37
CA ASP A 272 20.21 9.17 -5.62
C ASP A 272 18.71 8.84 -5.70
N SER A 273 18.05 8.51 -4.58
CA SER A 273 16.60 8.20 -4.59
C SER A 273 15.67 9.41 -4.34
N LYS A 274 16.17 10.65 -4.41
CA LYS A 274 15.39 11.86 -4.07
C LYS A 274 14.74 12.61 -5.24
N GLN A 275 14.70 12.04 -6.45
CA GLN A 275 14.25 12.79 -7.65
C GLN A 275 13.01 12.24 -8.39
N ARG A 276 12.26 11.28 -7.84
CA ARG A 276 11.07 10.71 -8.50
C ARG A 276 9.69 11.05 -7.91
N LEU A 277 9.60 12.08 -7.07
CA LEU A 277 8.33 12.58 -6.51
C LEU A 277 8.03 14.06 -6.81
N LYS A 278 8.75 14.67 -7.78
CA LYS A 278 8.58 16.09 -8.16
C LYS A 278 7.84 16.35 -9.48
N TYR A 279 7.21 15.33 -10.08
CA TYR A 279 6.55 15.48 -11.40
C TYR A 279 5.02 15.54 -11.39
N GLN A 280 4.39 15.83 -10.25
CA GLN A 280 2.93 16.00 -10.18
C GLN A 280 2.47 17.38 -9.70
N ASN A 281 3.35 18.38 -9.75
CA ASN A 281 3.03 19.75 -9.35
C ASN A 281 3.71 20.82 -10.22
N GLN A 282 3.71 20.64 -11.54
CA GLN A 282 3.99 21.72 -12.49
C GLN A 282 2.68 22.20 -13.11
N ARG A 283 2.15 23.26 -12.50
CA ARG A 283 1.15 24.16 -13.07
C ARG A 283 1.90 25.08 -14.07
N PRO A 284 1.66 25.03 -15.38
CA PRO A 284 2.14 26.08 -16.27
C PRO A 284 1.36 27.36 -15.98
N SER A 285 2.10 28.41 -15.61
CA SER A 285 1.62 29.78 -15.46
C SER A 285 2.16 30.58 -16.65
N SER A 286 1.32 30.81 -17.67
CA SER A 286 1.42 31.87 -18.68
C SER A 286 0.26 31.63 -19.67
N LEU A 287 -0.85 32.34 -19.56
CA LEU A 287 -1.09 33.65 -20.19
C LEU A 287 -0.61 33.68 -21.65
N ASP A 288 -1.53 33.42 -22.57
CA ASP A 288 -1.71 34.24 -23.78
C ASP A 288 -3.20 34.23 -24.12
N SER A 289 -3.81 35.40 -23.99
CA SER A 289 -5.20 35.66 -24.32
C SER A 289 -5.36 35.82 -25.83
N PRO A 290 -6.33 35.18 -26.50
CA PRO A 290 -6.71 35.57 -27.84
C PRO A 290 -7.57 36.85 -27.82
N PRO A 291 -7.51 37.67 -28.88
CA PRO A 291 -8.23 38.94 -28.95
C PRO A 291 -9.74 38.73 -29.06
N SER A 292 -10.46 39.57 -28.33
CA SER A 292 -11.91 39.71 -28.36
C SER A 292 -12.36 40.21 -29.75
N MET A 293 -13.02 39.36 -30.54
CA MET A 293 -13.77 39.79 -31.71
C MET A 293 -15.16 40.25 -31.26
N MET A 294 -15.42 41.54 -31.42
CA MET A 294 -16.76 42.12 -31.30
C MET A 294 -17.66 41.57 -32.41
N MET A 295 -18.77 40.94 -32.03
CA MET A 295 -19.93 40.81 -32.92
C MET A 295 -20.83 42.02 -32.70
N GLY A 296 -20.94 42.86 -33.73
CA GLY A 296 -22.01 43.84 -33.86
C GLY A 296 -23.32 43.11 -34.15
N TYR A 297 -24.36 43.46 -33.39
CA TYR A 297 -25.73 43.12 -33.73
C TYR A 297 -26.32 44.32 -34.47
N GLU A 298 -26.53 44.17 -35.78
CA GLU A 298 -27.46 45.00 -36.55
C GLU A 298 -28.89 44.52 -36.26
N THR A 299 -29.71 45.41 -35.73
CA THR A 299 -31.17 45.27 -35.71
C THR A 299 -31.77 45.73 -37.04
N PRO A 300 -32.64 44.95 -37.70
CA PRO A 300 -33.50 45.49 -38.74
C PRO A 300 -34.81 46.04 -38.16
N VAL A 301 -35.29 47.06 -38.87
CA VAL A 301 -36.50 47.89 -38.69
C VAL A 301 -37.79 47.08 -38.72
#